data_AF-A0AB38R406-F1
#
_entry.id   AF-A0AB38R406-F1
#
_cell.length_a   1.000
_cell.length_b   1.000
_cell.length_c   1.000
_cell.angle_alpha   90.00
_cell.angle_beta   90.00
_cell.angle_gamma   90.00
#
_symmetry.space_group_name_H-M   'P 1'
#
loop_
_entity.id
_entity.type
_entity.pdbx_description
1 polymer ?
#
loop_
_entity_poly.entity_id
_entity_poly.type
_entity_poly.pdbx_seq_one_letter_code
_entity_poly.pdbx_strand_id
1 'polypeptide(L)'
;MARKDEETRLEEIELKIKQLQEKQKRLKAKIKEKERKERTRRLIQVGAIFEKWFEITGPEEAEQVARAFHEAVKANRDKWKQITVTNTNENKNDD
;
A
#
# COMPACT_ATOMS: atom_id res chain seq x y z
N MET A 1 -38.83 41.63 5.92
CA MET A 1 -38.94 40.17 6.17
C MET A 1 -38.09 39.34 5.21
N ALA A 2 -38.07 39.61 3.90
CA ALA A 2 -37.30 38.83 2.91
C ALA A 2 -35.77 38.69 3.20
N ARG A 3 -35.09 39.76 3.63
CA ARG A 3 -33.63 39.72 3.92
C ARG A 3 -33.23 38.73 5.02
N LYS A 4 -34.09 38.53 6.02
CA LYS A 4 -33.82 37.63 7.15
C LYS A 4 -33.90 36.15 6.73
N ASP A 5 -34.70 35.85 5.71
CA ASP A 5 -34.85 34.51 5.12
C ASP A 5 -33.65 34.15 4.23
N GLU A 6 -33.08 35.15 3.53
CA GLU A 6 -31.85 35.00 2.74
C GLU A 6 -30.60 34.81 3.61
N GLU A 7 -30.48 35.56 4.71
CA GLU A 7 -29.39 35.39 5.70
C GLU A 7 -29.43 34.00 6.35
N THR A 8 -30.63 33.53 6.72
CA THR A 8 -30.79 32.19 7.32
C THR A 8 -30.39 31.08 6.32
N ARG A 9 -30.77 31.22 5.05
CA ARG A 9 -30.35 30.29 3.98
C ARG A 9 -28.84 30.32 3.76
N LEU A 10 -28.20 31.48 3.89
CA LEU A 10 -26.74 31.59 3.78
C LEU A 10 -26.04 30.83 4.91
N GLU A 11 -26.49 31.01 6.15
CA GLU A 11 -25.96 30.28 7.33
C GLU A 11 -26.11 28.75 7.19
N GLU A 12 -27.25 28.28 6.67
CA GLU A 12 -27.48 26.86 6.40
C GLU A 12 -26.50 26.31 5.35
N ILE A 13 -26.23 27.08 4.29
CA ILE A 13 -25.26 26.71 3.25
C ILE A 13 -23.84 26.65 3.84
N GLU A 14 -23.44 27.64 4.62
CA GLU A 14 -22.12 27.67 5.27
C GLU A 14 -21.93 26.49 6.23
N LEU A 15 -22.95 26.18 7.03
CA LEU A 15 -22.94 25.02 7.92
C LEU A 15 -22.75 23.72 7.13
N LYS A 16 -23.44 23.59 5.99
CA LYS A 16 -23.36 22.41 5.12
C LYS A 16 -21.98 22.29 4.47
N ILE A 17 -21.38 23.40 4.04
CA ILE A 17 -20.00 23.43 3.52
C ILE A 17 -19.03 22.96 4.59
N LYS A 18 -19.14 23.47 5.83
CA LYS A 18 -18.29 23.08 6.95
C LYS A 18 -18.37 21.58 7.23
N GLN A 19 -19.59 21.03 7.27
CA GLN A 19 -19.81 19.60 7.45
C GLN A 19 -19.20 18.77 6.31
N LEU A 20 -19.34 19.22 5.06
CA LEU A 20 -18.75 18.54 3.90
C LEU A 20 -17.23 18.57 3.93
N GLN A 21 -16.62 19.69 4.33
CA GLN A 21 -15.16 19.81 4.49
C GLN A 21 -14.63 18.85 5.57
N GLU A 22 -15.33 18.73 6.70
CA GLU A 22 -14.97 17.76 7.73
C GLU A 22 -15.07 16.32 7.24
N LYS A 23 -16.15 15.97 6.52
CA LYS A 23 -16.29 14.65 5.87
C LYS A 23 -15.16 14.40 4.88
N GLN A 24 -14.79 15.39 4.07
CA GLN A 24 -13.68 15.28 3.13
C GLN A 24 -12.35 15.01 3.85
N LYS A 25 -12.05 15.74 4.92
CA LYS A 25 -10.85 15.52 5.74
C LYS A 25 -10.81 14.11 6.33
N ARG A 26 -11.93 13.63 6.89
CA ARG A 26 -12.05 12.26 7.42
C ARG A 26 -11.83 11.19 6.34
N LEU A 27 -12.39 11.39 5.14
CA LEU A 27 -12.20 10.46 4.03
C LEU A 27 -10.74 10.43 3.55
N LYS A 28 -10.09 11.59 3.40
CA LYS A 28 -8.66 11.67 3.04
C LYS A 28 -7.78 10.94 4.05
N ALA A 29 -8.06 11.09 5.35
CA ALA A 29 -7.34 10.38 6.40
C ALA A 29 -7.51 8.85 6.26
N LYS A 30 -8.73 8.37 6.03
CA LYS A 30 -9.02 6.94 5.82
C LYS A 30 -8.31 6.37 4.59
N ILE A 31 -8.27 7.11 3.48
CA ILE A 31 -7.56 6.69 2.27
C ILE A 31 -6.07 6.54 2.56
N LYS A 32 -5.45 7.56 3.17
CA LYS A 32 -4.04 7.53 3.54
C LYS A 32 -3.69 6.38 4.48
N GLU A 33 -4.59 6.05 5.41
CA GLU A 33 -4.40 4.93 6.32
C GLU A 33 -4.46 3.58 5.58
N LYS A 34 -5.42 3.40 4.66
CA LYS A 34 -5.49 2.20 3.82
C LYS A 34 -4.23 2.01 2.98
N GLU A 35 -3.76 3.07 2.32
CA GLU A 35 -2.53 3.04 1.52
C GLU A 35 -1.31 2.64 2.37
N ARG A 36 -1.21 3.14 3.61
CA ARG A 36 -0.15 2.76 4.54
C ARG A 36 -0.22 1.29 4.93
N LYS A 37 -1.41 0.78 5.24
CA LYS A 37 -1.64 -0.63 5.59
C LYS A 37 -1.29 -1.55 4.42
N GLU A 38 -1.74 -1.21 3.22
CA GLU A 38 -1.45 -1.98 2.01
C GLU A 38 0.05 -1.96 1.67
N ARG A 39 0.70 -0.80 1.76
CA ARG A 39 2.15 -0.68 1.57
C ARG A 39 2.92 -1.52 2.59
N THR A 40 2.56 -1.44 3.87
CA THR A 40 3.21 -2.19 4.95
C THR A 40 3.03 -3.69 4.74
N ARG A 41 1.80 -4.14 4.42
CA ARG A 41 1.52 -5.55 4.10
C ARG A 41 2.37 -6.04 2.93
N ARG A 42 2.48 -5.27 1.85
CA ARG A 42 3.32 -5.61 0.69
C ARG A 42 4.79 -5.73 1.09
N LEU A 43 5.31 -4.79 1.86
CA LEU A 43 6.71 -4.81 2.30
C LEU A 43 7.00 -6.02 3.20
N ILE A 44 6.10 -6.35 4.12
CA ILE A 44 6.24 -7.54 4.97
C ILE A 44 6.21 -8.82 4.12
N GLN A 45 5.29 -8.93 3.17
CA GLN A 45 5.21 -10.11 2.29
C GLN A 45 6.47 -10.26 1.44
N VAL A 46 6.99 -9.18 0.88
CA VAL A 46 8.23 -9.19 0.12
C VAL A 46 9.41 -9.55 1.03
N GLY A 47 9.52 -8.91 2.20
CA GLY A 47 10.56 -9.20 3.19
C GLY A 47 10.58 -10.68 3.58
N ALA A 48 9.41 -11.25 3.90
CA ALA A 48 9.28 -12.67 4.25
C ALA A 48 9.72 -13.62 3.13
N ILE A 49 9.51 -13.26 1.85
CA ILE A 49 10.01 -14.03 0.72
C ILE A 49 11.54 -13.98 0.69
N PHE A 50 12.14 -12.80 0.84
CA PHE A 50 13.60 -12.64 0.84
C PHE A 50 14.26 -13.32 2.05
N GLU A 51 13.68 -13.20 3.24
CA GLU A 51 14.11 -13.94 4.44
C GLU A 51 14.08 -15.45 4.20
N LYS A 52 13.01 -15.99 3.60
CA LYS A 52 12.88 -17.43 3.34
C LYS A 52 13.90 -17.96 2.33
N TRP A 53 14.20 -17.21 1.27
CA TRP A 53 15.01 -17.71 0.15
C TRP A 53 16.48 -17.32 0.22
N PHE A 54 16.80 -16.18 0.82
CA PHE A 54 18.15 -15.66 0.89
C PHE A 54 18.69 -15.59 2.33
N GLU A 55 17.89 -15.96 3.33
CA GLU A 55 18.24 -15.91 4.77
C GLU A 55 18.67 -14.51 5.24
N ILE A 56 18.24 -13.48 4.52
CA ILE A 56 18.54 -12.07 4.81
C ILE A 56 17.53 -11.53 5.80
N THR A 57 18.00 -11.08 6.96
CA THR A 57 17.15 -10.46 7.98
C THR A 57 17.47 -8.97 8.18
N GLY A 58 18.66 -8.55 7.77
CA GLY A 58 19.16 -7.19 7.93
C GLY A 58 18.94 -6.30 6.68
N PRO A 59 18.69 -4.99 6.87
CA PRO A 59 18.57 -4.05 5.75
C PRO A 59 19.89 -3.87 4.99
N GLU A 60 21.04 -4.01 5.65
CA GLU A 60 22.36 -3.87 5.03
C GLU A 60 22.68 -5.03 4.08
N GLU A 61 22.44 -6.27 4.52
CA GLU A 61 22.55 -7.48 3.69
C GLU A 61 21.56 -7.42 2.52
N ALA A 62 20.32 -6.97 2.77
CA ALA A 62 19.32 -6.78 1.72
C ALA A 62 19.81 -5.76 0.67
N GLU A 63 20.48 -4.69 1.09
CA GLU A 63 21.04 -3.70 0.19
C GLU A 63 22.23 -4.25 -0.61
N GLN A 64 23.13 -5.04 0.00
CA GLN A 64 24.25 -5.67 -0.70
C GLN A 64 23.75 -6.61 -1.80
N VAL A 65 22.76 -7.46 -1.50
CA VAL A 65 22.14 -8.37 -2.48
C VAL A 65 21.39 -7.57 -3.53
N ALA A 66 20.61 -6.55 -3.14
CA ALA A 66 19.91 -5.70 -4.09
C ALA A 66 20.88 -5.02 -5.08
N ARG A 67 22.04 -4.53 -4.62
CA ARG A 67 23.07 -3.93 -5.46
C ARG A 67 23.73 -4.96 -6.37
N ALA A 68 24.10 -6.12 -5.83
CA ALA A 68 24.74 -7.20 -6.59
C ALA A 68 23.87 -7.71 -7.74
N PHE A 69 22.55 -7.79 -7.53
CA PHE A 69 21.62 -8.32 -8.52
C PHE A 69 20.85 -7.23 -9.29
N HIS A 70 21.04 -5.94 -8.99
CA HIS A 70 20.27 -4.84 -9.60
C HIS A 70 20.31 -4.89 -11.13
N GLU A 71 21.53 -4.98 -11.68
CA GLU A 71 21.75 -4.95 -13.12
C GLU A 71 21.22 -6.21 -13.81
N ALA A 72 21.44 -7.38 -13.22
CA ALA A 72 20.95 -8.66 -13.72
C ALA A 72 19.41 -8.74 -13.77
N VAL A 73 18.74 -8.26 -12.71
CA VAL A 73 17.28 -8.19 -12.63
C VAL A 73 16.73 -7.18 -13.64
N LYS A 74 17.37 -6.01 -13.77
CA LYS A 74 16.96 -4.94 -14.68
C LYS A 74 17.09 -5.37 -16.14
N ALA A 75 18.20 -6.01 -16.52
CA ALA A 75 18.49 -6.45 -17.88
C ALA A 75 17.57 -7.60 -18.34
N ASN A 76 17.06 -8.42 -17.42
CA ASN A 76 16.25 -9.59 -17.73
C ASN A 76 14.79 -9.48 -17.27
N ARG A 77 14.31 -8.25 -16.99
CA ARG A 77 12.98 -7.98 -16.43
C ARG A 77 11.85 -8.68 -17.16
N ASP A 78 11.89 -8.72 -18.49
CA ASP A 78 10.82 -9.32 -19.30
C ASP A 78 10.88 -10.84 -19.34
N LYS A 79 12.07 -11.43 -19.19
CA LYS A 79 12.25 -12.89 -19.07
C LYS A 79 11.73 -13.40 -17.74
N TRP A 80 11.93 -12.63 -16.66
CA TRP A 80 11.56 -13.04 -15.31
C TRP A 80 10.04 -13.01 -15.08
N LYS A 81 9.32 -12.14 -15.80
CA LYS A 81 7.83 -12.14 -15.78
C LYS A 81 7.21 -13.43 -16.31
N GLN A 82 7.96 -14.21 -17.09
CA GLN A 82 7.49 -15.46 -17.69
C GLN A 82 7.86 -16.69 -16.86
N ILE A 83 8.66 -16.52 -15.79
CA ILE A 83 8.96 -17.60 -14.86
C ILE A 83 7.69 -17.84 -14.02
N THR A 84 6.96 -18.90 -14.36
CA THR A 84 5.85 -19.38 -13.55
C THR A 84 6.41 -19.86 -12.21
N VAL A 85 6.04 -19.21 -11.11
CA VAL A 85 6.30 -19.73 -9.77
C VAL A 85 5.41 -20.96 -9.60
N THR A 86 5.97 -22.15 -9.76
CA THR A 86 5.30 -23.37 -9.33
C THR A 86 5.26 -23.35 -7.81
N ASN A 87 4.06 -23.18 -7.25
CA ASN A 87 3.85 -23.36 -5.82
C ASN A 87 4.19 -24.82 -5.50
N THR A 88 5.37 -25.08 -4.96
CA THR A 88 5.69 -26.35 -4.33
C THR A 88 4.96 -26.39 -2.99
N ASN A 89 3.65 -26.61 -3.05
CA ASN A 89 2.82 -27.05 -1.94
C ASN A 89 2.28 -28.43 -2.31
N GLU A 90 3.16 -29.44 -2.38
CA GLU A 90 2.72 -30.83 -2.30
C GLU A 90 3.59 -31.59 -1.31
N ASN A 91 2.89 -32.14 -0.31
CA ASN A 91 3.21 -33.24 0.58
C ASN A 91 4.23 -33.02 1.71
N LYS A 92 3.70 -32.50 2.83
CA LYS A 92 3.89 -33.16 4.13
C LYS A 92 2.53 -33.57 4.67
N ASN A 93 2.44 -34.82 5.14
CA ASN A 93 1.31 -35.52 5.78
C ASN A 93 0.37 -36.20 4.75
N ASP A 94 0.13 -37.51 4.75
CA ASP A 94 0.07 -38.50 5.84
C ASP A 94 0.52 -39.90 5.36
N ASP A 95 1.37 -40.56 6.15
CA ASP A 95 1.36 -42.00 6.52
C ASP A 95 2.36 -42.25 7.66
#